data_AF-A0A426U055-F1
#
_entry.id   AF-A0A426U055-F1
#
_cell.length_a   1.000
_cell.length_b   1.000
_cell.length_c   1.000
_cell.angle_alpha   90.00
_cell.angle_beta   90.00
_cell.angle_gamma   90.00
#
_symmetry.space_group_name_H-M   'P 1'
#
loop_
_entity.id
_entity.type
_entity.pdbx_description
1 polymer ?
#
loop_
_entity_poly.entity_id
_entity_poly.type
_entity_poly.pdbx_seq_one_letter_code
_entity_poly.pdbx_strand_id
1 'polypeptide(L)' 'MKLTRLRVCHEVDQRLIHLKARTGLTPNLLCRIGLCLSLNDPAVPNPELYPR' A
#
# COMPACT_ATOMS: atom_id res chain seq x y z
N MET A 1 2.53 20.29 3.15
CA MET A 1 3.46 19.21 3.57
C MET A 1 4.24 18.73 2.37
N LYS A 2 5.57 18.55 2.46
CA LYS A 2 6.40 17.97 1.39
C LYS A 2 6.80 16.56 1.82
N LEU A 3 5.99 15.56 1.48
CA LEU A 3 6.27 14.15 1.80
C LEU A 3 7.22 13.60 0.71
N THR A 4 8.52 13.58 0.99
CA THR A 4 9.54 13.12 0.02
C THR A 4 9.87 11.63 0.15
N ARG A 5 9.51 11.01 1.27
CA ARG A 5 9.73 9.59 1.54
C ARG A 5 8.54 9.03 2.31
N LEU A 6 8.03 7.89 1.84
CA LEU A 6 6.98 7.14 2.50
C LEU A 6 7.55 5.77 2.88
N ARG A 7 7.38 5.37 4.14
CA ARG A 7 7.75 4.04 4.64
C ARG A 7 6.47 3.26 4.90
N VAL A 8 6.54 1.95 4.72
CA VAL A 8 5.46 1.02 5.06
C VAL A 8 5.94 0.10 6.18
N CYS A 9 5.01 -0.48 6.93
CA CYS A 9 5.34 -1.46 7.97
C CYS A 9 5.80 -2.78 7.33
N HIS A 10 6.44 -3.63 8.14
CA HIS A 10 7.02 -4.90 7.67
C HIS A 10 5.99 -5.81 7.00
N GLU A 11 4.77 -5.86 7.53
CA GLU A 11 3.71 -6.70 6.97
C GLU A 11 3.31 -6.27 5.55
N VAL A 12 3.20 -4.95 5.31
CA VAL A 12 2.90 -4.42 3.98
C VAL A 12 4.06 -4.71 3.02
N ASP A 13 5.31 -4.60 3.47
CA ASP A 13 6.48 -4.93 2.67
C ASP A 13 6.47 -6.39 2.20
N GLN A 14 6.19 -7.35 3.11
CA GLN A 14 6.06 -8.77 2.76
C GLN A 14 4.91 -9.02 1.76
N ARG A 15 3.75 -8.38 1.96
CA ARG A 15 2.63 -8.48 1.01
C ARG A 15 3.00 -7.94 -0.39
N LEU A 16 3.74 -6.85 -0.46
CA LEU A 16 4.21 -6.28 -1.73
C LEU A 16 5.23 -7.20 -2.43
N ILE A 17 6.11 -7.87 -1.69
CA ILE A 17 7.03 -8.89 -2.25
C ILE A 17 6.23 -10.04 -2.88
N HIS A 18 5.21 -10.54 -2.19
CA HIS A 18 4.35 -11.60 -2.73
C HIS A 18 3.57 -11.15 -3.98
N LEU A 19 3.03 -9.92 -3.97
CA LEU A 19 2.33 -9.37 -5.13
C LEU A 19 3.28 -9.17 -6.33
N LYS A 20 4.50 -8.71 -6.08
CA LYS A 20 5.54 -8.62 -7.12
C LYS A 20 5.82 -9.99 -7.74
N ALA A 21 6.00 -11.03 -6.91
CA ALA A 21 6.27 -12.38 -7.40
C ALA A 21 5.12 -12.92 -8.29
N ARG A 22 3.87 -12.58 -7.97
CA ARG A 22 2.69 -13.06 -8.70
C ARG A 22 2.37 -12.26 -9.96
N THR A 23 2.66 -10.95 -9.97
CA THR A 23 2.21 -10.03 -11.02
C THR A 23 3.34 -9.47 -11.88
N GLY A 24 4.60 -9.61 -11.44
CA GLY A 24 5.76 -8.96 -12.05
C GLY A 24 5.84 -7.46 -11.80
N LEU A 25 4.85 -6.83 -11.16
CA LEU A 25 4.81 -5.39 -10.93
C LEU A 25 5.70 -4.99 -9.75
N THR A 26 6.35 -3.83 -9.88
CA THR A 26 7.21 -3.31 -8.80
C THR A 26 6.38 -2.82 -7.61
N PRO A 27 6.92 -2.87 -6.38
CA PRO A 27 6.20 -2.40 -5.18
C PRO A 27 5.70 -0.96 -5.29
N ASN A 28 6.48 -0.04 -5.87
CA ASN A 28 6.06 1.35 -6.06
C ASN A 28 4.81 1.46 -6.96
N LEU A 29 4.77 0.70 -8.05
CA LEU A 29 3.59 0.69 -8.93
C LEU A 29 2.38 0.07 -8.23
N LEU A 30 2.58 -1.02 -7.51
CA LEU A 30 1.53 -1.66 -6.70
C LEU A 30 0.96 -0.71 -5.64
N CYS A 31 1.79 0.06 -4.95
CA CYS A 31 1.33 1.08 -4.00
C CYS A 31 0.49 2.16 -4.67
N ARG A 32 0.85 2.62 -5.87
CA ARG A 32 0.05 3.60 -6.63
C ARG A 32 -1.33 3.06 -6.97
N ILE A 33 -1.39 1.82 -7.47
CA ILE A 33 -2.65 1.15 -7.80
C ILE A 33 -3.49 0.97 -6.52
N GLY A 34 -2.90 0.45 -5.45
CA GLY A 34 -3.58 0.23 -4.18
C GLY A 34 -4.14 1.52 -3.58
N LEU A 35 -3.40 2.63 -3.66
CA LEU A 35 -3.90 3.94 -3.23
C LEU A 35 -5.10 4.39 -4.07
N CYS A 36 -5.03 4.29 -5.40
CA CYS A 36 -6.16 4.65 -6.27
C CYS A 36 -7.41 3.80 -5.98
N LEU A 37 -7.23 2.50 -5.75
CA LEU A 37 -8.33 1.61 -5.36
C LEU A 37 -8.92 2.02 -4.01
N SER A 38 -8.07 2.31 -3.02
CA SER A 38 -8.50 2.77 -1.70
C SER A 38 -9.22 4.11 -1.73
N LEU A 39 -8.85 5.02 -2.63
CA LEU A 39 -9.54 6.31 -2.79
C LEU A 39 -10.91 6.17 -3.46
N ASN A 40 -11.12 5.11 -4.25
CA ASN A 40 -12.41 4.81 -4.86
C ASN A 40 -13.35 4.07 -3.89
N ASP A 41 -12.85 3.55 -2.77
CA ASP A 41 -13.65 2.93 -1.73
C ASP A 41 -14.36 4.02 -0.90
N PRO A 42 -15.71 4.05 -0.84
CA PRO A 42 -16.44 5.04 -0.07
C PRO A 42 -16.34 4.83 1.45
N ALA A 43 -15.83 3.69 1.92
CA ALA A 43 -15.71 3.40 3.34
C ALA A 43 -14.62 4.26 4.00
N VAL A 44 -14.96 4.88 5.14
CA VAL A 44 -13.97 5.59 5.95
C VAL A 44 -13.03 4.56 6.58
N PRO A 45 -11.70 4.63 6.35
CA PRO A 45 -10.76 3.67 6.90
C PRO A 45 -10.72 3.77 8.43
N ASN A 46 -10.90 2.64 9.11
CA ASN A 46 -10.75 2.56 10.57
C ASN A 46 -9.26 2.44 10.94
N PRO A 47 -8.66 3.43 11.63
CA PRO A 47 -7.23 3.41 11.97
C PRO A 47 -6.79 2.18 12.78
N GLU A 48 -7.68 1.61 13.59
CA GLU A 48 -7.37 0.47 14.46
C GLU A 48 -7.14 -0.84 13.69
N LEU A 49 -7.53 -0.90 12.41
CA LEU A 49 -7.33 -2.07 11.55
C LEU A 49 -5.95 -2.11 10.88
N TYR A 50 -5.15 -1.04 11.00
CA TYR A 50 -3.89 -0.93 10.29
C TYR A 50 -2.70 -0.97 11.26
N PRO A 51 -1.71 -1.84 11.02
CA PRO A 51 -0.51 -1.90 11.84
C PRO A 51 0.30 -0.59 11.75
N ARG A 52 0.91 -0.19 12.88
CA ARG A 52 1.77 1.00 12.97
C ARG A 52 3.14 0.82 12.30
#